data_AF-A0AA35CLF5-F1
#
_entry.id   AF-A0AA35CLF5-F1
#
_cell.length_a   1.000
_cell.length_b   1.000
_cell.length_c   1.000
_cell.angle_alpha   90.00
_cell.angle_beta   90.00
_cell.angle_gamma   90.00
#
_symmetry.space_group_name_H-M   'P 1'
#
loop_
_entity.id
_entity.type
_entity.pdbx_description
1 polymer ?
#
loop_
_entity_poly.entity_id
_entity_poly.type
_entity_poly.pdbx_seq_one_letter_code
_entity_poly.pdbx_strand_id
1 'polypeptide(L)'
;MDPQVREVLESGRGALREAPDLYGRPFGPEDYWWMGTVLAAAVLAELSGQSGPVDRLQSLADRIGLRGPRDTVVEEVIDELALLDALGLLWPLYERRDGRWQRTEAPLAPGFGPEDAYWLALGHLATARLTEAGQQDRVAPLAGVLADLVTGGLRPEHEAAILAALSPGDPAP
;
A
#
# COMPACT_ATOMS: atom_id res chain seq x y z
N MET A 1 -5.53 4.78 16.89
CA MET A 1 -4.38 4.24 16.16
C MET A 1 -3.25 3.99 17.15
N ASP A 2 -2.69 2.79 17.12
CA ASP A 2 -1.52 2.39 17.90
C ASP A 2 -0.35 3.37 17.65
N PRO A 3 0.37 3.84 18.70
CA PRO A 3 1.53 4.73 18.53
C PRO A 3 2.61 4.19 17.59
N GLN A 4 2.91 2.89 17.63
CA GLN A 4 3.95 2.28 16.80
C GLN A 4 3.56 2.28 15.32
N VAL A 5 2.29 1.99 15.02
CA VAL A 5 1.74 2.05 13.67
C VAL A 5 1.79 3.47 13.11
N ARG A 6 1.47 4.46 13.94
CA ARG A 6 1.56 5.88 13.57
C ARG A 6 3.00 6.25 13.20
N GLU A 7 3.97 5.85 14.02
CA GLU A 7 5.38 6.15 13.81
C GLU A 7 5.91 5.53 12.50
N VAL A 8 5.59 4.27 12.22
CA VAL A 8 5.99 3.61 10.96
C VAL A 8 5.40 4.32 9.75
N LEU A 9 4.13 4.73 9.81
CA LEU A 9 3.48 5.46 8.72
C LEU A 9 4.05 6.87 8.51
N GLU A 10 4.31 7.61 9.59
CA GLU A 10 4.91 8.94 9.52
C GLU A 10 6.34 8.90 8.98
N SER A 11 7.13 7.94 9.46
CA SER A 11 8.48 7.66 8.93
C SER A 11 8.42 7.28 7.45
N GLY A 12 7.51 6.37 7.08
CA GLY A 12 7.27 5.96 5.70
C GLY A 12 6.88 7.12 4.78
N ARG A 13 6.08 8.07 5.26
CA ARG A 13 5.73 9.29 4.51
C ARG A 13 6.96 10.14 4.20
N GLY A 14 7.85 10.33 5.18
CA GLY A 14 9.12 11.04 4.98
C GLY A 14 10.00 10.33 3.95
N ALA A 15 10.18 9.02 4.12
CA ALA A 15 10.96 8.19 3.23
C ALA A 15 10.46 8.22 1.78
N LEU A 16 9.14 8.20 1.56
CA LEU A 16 8.56 8.30 0.21
C LEU A 16 8.91 9.64 -0.46
N ARG A 17 8.85 10.76 0.26
CA ARG A 17 9.20 12.08 -0.29
C ARG A 17 10.69 12.19 -0.64
N GLU A 18 11.54 11.62 0.21
CA GLU A 18 13.00 11.68 0.08
C GLU A 18 13.55 10.58 -0.84
N ALA A 19 12.73 9.60 -1.25
CA ALA A 19 13.17 8.44 -2.01
C ALA A 19 14.01 8.78 -3.26
N PRO A 20 13.65 9.77 -4.09
CA PRO A 20 14.48 10.11 -5.25
C PRO A 20 15.91 10.54 -4.88
N ASP A 21 16.05 11.31 -3.80
CA ASP A 21 17.34 11.79 -3.30
C ASP A 21 18.11 10.67 -2.62
N LEU A 22 17.43 9.86 -1.79
CA LEU A 22 18.00 8.72 -1.08
C LEU A 22 18.61 7.69 -2.04
N TYR A 23 17.91 7.40 -3.13
CA TYR A 23 18.33 6.39 -4.11
C TYR A 23 19.06 6.98 -5.32
N GLY A 24 19.23 8.31 -5.38
CA GLY A 24 19.98 9.01 -6.42
C GLY A 24 19.40 8.86 -7.83
N ARG A 25 18.07 8.71 -7.95
CA ARG A 25 17.38 8.56 -9.24
C ARG A 25 15.97 9.16 -9.22
N PRO A 26 15.44 9.57 -10.37
CA PRO A 26 14.02 9.94 -10.47
C PRO A 26 13.13 8.71 -10.26
N PHE A 27 12.00 8.94 -9.58
CA PHE A 27 10.94 7.95 -9.41
C PHE A 27 9.78 8.28 -10.35
N GLY A 28 9.26 7.26 -11.02
CA GLY A 28 8.01 7.33 -11.75
C GLY A 28 6.82 6.91 -10.89
N PRO A 29 5.59 7.06 -11.43
CA PRO A 29 4.36 6.62 -10.76
C PRO A 29 4.43 5.18 -10.22
N GLU A 30 4.92 4.24 -11.02
CA GLU A 30 4.96 2.82 -10.65
C GLU A 30 5.99 2.52 -9.56
N ASP A 31 7.07 3.31 -9.49
CA ASP A 31 8.02 3.22 -8.37
C ASP A 31 7.31 3.60 -7.06
N TYR A 32 6.59 4.72 -7.06
CA TYR A 32 5.85 5.18 -5.88
C TYR A 32 4.73 4.21 -5.49
N TRP A 33 4.01 3.64 -6.46
CA TRP A 33 2.99 2.64 -6.17
C TRP A 33 3.58 1.44 -5.42
N TRP A 34 4.67 0.86 -5.93
CA TRP A 34 5.33 -0.27 -5.27
C TRP A 34 5.89 0.08 -3.90
N MET A 35 6.48 1.28 -3.73
CA MET A 35 6.94 1.72 -2.40
C MET A 35 5.78 1.87 -1.41
N GLY A 36 4.63 2.38 -1.87
CA GLY A 36 3.40 2.46 -1.07
C GLY A 36 2.87 1.07 -0.69
N THR A 37 2.86 0.12 -1.63
CA THR A 37 2.48 -1.28 -1.40
C THR A 37 3.39 -1.95 -0.36
N VAL A 38 4.70 -1.78 -0.48
CA VAL A 38 5.68 -2.33 0.48
C VAL A 38 5.53 -1.70 1.85
N LEU A 39 5.31 -0.38 1.93
CA LEU A 39 5.02 0.32 3.18
C LEU A 39 3.76 -0.24 3.86
N ALA A 40 2.68 -0.43 3.10
CA ALA A 40 1.44 -1.02 3.62
C ALA A 40 1.67 -2.43 4.17
N ALA A 41 2.41 -3.26 3.42
CA ALA A 41 2.73 -4.62 3.83
C ALA A 41 3.60 -4.65 5.10
N ALA A 42 4.58 -3.76 5.22
CA ALA A 42 5.43 -3.66 6.41
C ALA A 42 4.59 -3.29 7.64
N VAL A 43 3.65 -2.35 7.51
CA VAL A 43 2.72 -1.98 8.59
C VAL A 43 1.82 -3.16 8.99
N LEU A 44 1.31 -3.94 8.03
CA LEU A 44 0.50 -5.13 8.31
C LEU A 44 1.32 -6.24 9.01
N ALA A 45 2.58 -6.42 8.62
CA ALA A 45 3.49 -7.36 9.25
C ALA A 45 3.79 -6.98 10.71
N GLU A 46 4.07 -5.70 10.96
CA GLU A 46 4.26 -5.14 12.32
C GLU A 46 3.02 -5.37 13.20
N LEU A 47 1.83 -5.08 12.66
CA LEU A 47 0.55 -5.31 13.36
C LEU A 47 0.31 -6.78 13.70
N SER A 48 0.80 -7.67 12.86
CA SER A 48 0.70 -9.11 13.06
C SER A 48 1.81 -9.67 13.97
N GLY A 49 2.72 -8.83 14.46
CA GLY A 49 3.87 -9.23 15.29
C GLY A 49 4.92 -10.03 14.52
N GLN A 50 4.99 -9.89 13.20
CA GLN A 50 5.90 -10.64 12.32
C GLN A 50 7.10 -9.76 11.93
N SER A 51 8.21 -9.86 12.66
CA SER A 51 9.41 -9.05 12.37
C SER A 51 10.20 -9.51 11.14
N GLY A 52 10.26 -10.82 10.85
CA GLY A 52 11.00 -11.35 9.70
C GLY A 52 10.54 -10.80 8.34
N PRO A 53 9.23 -10.75 8.06
CA PRO A 53 8.70 -10.13 6.84
C PRO A 53 9.01 -8.63 6.71
N VAL A 54 9.13 -7.88 7.81
CA VAL A 54 9.44 -6.43 7.77
C VAL A 54 10.82 -6.19 7.18
N ASP A 55 11.85 -6.90 7.67
CA ASP A 55 13.22 -6.78 7.16
C ASP A 55 13.33 -7.17 5.68
N ARG A 56 12.60 -8.23 5.29
CA ARG A 56 12.49 -8.68 3.89
C ARG A 56 11.87 -7.62 2.99
N LEU A 57 10.74 -7.05 3.42
CA LEU A 57 10.02 -6.00 2.69
C LEU A 57 10.88 -4.74 2.55
N GLN A 58 11.61 -4.33 3.60
CA GLN A 58 12.55 -3.21 3.53
C GLN A 58 13.66 -3.46 2.51
N SER A 59 14.26 -4.66 2.51
CA SER A 59 15.28 -5.03 1.51
C SER A 59 14.74 -4.99 0.07
N LEU A 60 13.49 -5.39 -0.13
CA LEU A 60 12.82 -5.31 -1.44
C LEU A 60 12.52 -3.86 -1.83
N ALA A 61 12.08 -3.02 -0.89
CA ALA A 61 11.91 -1.59 -1.09
C ALA A 61 13.22 -0.93 -1.54
N ASP A 62 14.34 -1.23 -0.89
CA ASP A 62 15.66 -0.70 -1.30
C ASP A 62 16.04 -1.12 -2.72
N ARG A 63 15.72 -2.34 -3.11
CA ARG A 63 16.00 -2.82 -4.48
C ARG A 63 15.13 -2.12 -5.51
N ILE A 64 13.85 -1.90 -5.22
CA ILE A 64 12.95 -1.06 -6.04
C ILE A 64 13.50 0.36 -6.09
N GLY A 65 13.91 0.91 -4.96
CA GLY A 65 14.42 2.26 -4.89
C GLY A 65 15.69 2.46 -5.71
N LEU A 66 16.65 1.54 -5.63
CA LEU A 66 17.92 1.62 -6.36
C LEU A 66 17.79 1.34 -7.87
N ARG A 67 16.85 0.48 -8.28
CA ARG A 67 16.87 -0.11 -9.64
C ARG A 67 15.52 -0.16 -10.37
N GLY A 68 14.45 0.28 -9.74
CA GLY A 68 13.08 0.16 -10.22
C GLY A 68 12.47 -1.24 -9.97
N PRO A 69 11.15 -1.39 -10.18
CA PRO A 69 10.41 -2.62 -9.97
C PRO A 69 10.63 -3.61 -11.12
N ARG A 70 11.79 -4.27 -11.12
CA ARG A 70 12.07 -5.35 -12.09
C ARG A 70 11.20 -6.57 -11.79
N ASP A 71 10.83 -7.32 -12.82
CA ASP A 71 9.96 -8.51 -12.71
C ASP A 71 10.36 -9.45 -11.56
N THR A 72 11.65 -9.75 -11.41
CA THR A 72 12.13 -10.63 -10.32
C THR A 72 11.90 -10.04 -8.93
N VAL A 73 12.06 -8.72 -8.77
CA VAL A 73 11.83 -8.04 -7.48
C VAL A 73 10.32 -7.98 -7.20
N VAL A 74 9.52 -7.73 -8.23
CA VAL A 74 8.06 -7.73 -8.15
C VAL A 74 7.53 -9.10 -7.72
N GLU A 75 8.02 -10.19 -8.33
CA GLU A 75 7.67 -11.56 -7.95
C GLU A 75 8.03 -11.83 -6.48
N GLU A 76 9.22 -11.43 -6.02
CA GLU A 76 9.63 -11.57 -4.62
C GLU A 76 8.73 -10.77 -3.67
N VAL A 77 8.31 -9.55 -4.04
CA VAL A 77 7.34 -8.78 -3.24
C VAL A 77 6.01 -9.53 -3.18
N ILE A 78 5.50 -10.04 -4.30
CA ILE A 78 4.23 -10.78 -4.35
C ILE A 78 4.28 -12.03 -3.47
N ASP A 79 5.41 -12.74 -3.43
CA ASP A 79 5.61 -13.89 -2.56
C ASP A 79 5.55 -13.49 -1.08
N GLU A 80 6.22 -12.39 -0.69
CA GLU A 80 6.15 -11.87 0.69
C GLU A 80 4.72 -11.40 1.04
N LEU A 81 4.01 -10.77 0.10
CA LEU A 81 2.60 -10.41 0.29
C LEU A 81 1.71 -11.63 0.50
N ALA A 82 1.99 -12.75 -0.18
CA ALA A 82 1.24 -13.99 0.00
C ALA A 82 1.45 -14.60 1.39
N LEU A 83 2.67 -14.51 1.94
CA LEU A 83 2.96 -14.96 3.30
C LEU A 83 2.22 -14.14 4.36
N LEU A 84 1.92 -12.88 4.06
CA LEU A 84 1.21 -11.95 4.94
C LEU A 84 -0.32 -11.94 4.73
N ASP A 85 -0.86 -12.77 3.84
CA ASP A 85 -2.26 -12.71 3.38
C ASP A 85 -2.66 -11.29 2.89
N ALA A 86 -1.69 -10.57 2.32
CA ALA A 86 -1.79 -9.17 1.91
C ALA A 86 -1.81 -9.01 0.37
N LEU A 87 -2.17 -10.07 -0.36
CA LEU A 87 -2.27 -10.01 -1.83
C LEU A 87 -3.34 -9.01 -2.32
N GLY A 88 -4.28 -8.61 -1.46
CA GLY A 88 -5.24 -7.54 -1.77
C GLY A 88 -4.59 -6.18 -2.04
N LEU A 89 -3.35 -5.95 -1.58
CA LEU A 89 -2.58 -4.73 -1.85
C LEU A 89 -2.21 -4.54 -3.33
N LEU A 90 -2.32 -5.61 -4.12
CA LEU A 90 -2.00 -5.63 -5.54
C LEU A 90 -3.12 -5.00 -6.39
N TRP A 91 -4.33 -4.91 -5.86
CA TRP A 91 -5.45 -4.26 -6.53
C TRP A 91 -5.27 -2.73 -6.58
N PRO A 92 -5.62 -2.04 -7.68
CA PRO A 92 -6.20 -2.57 -8.93
C PRO A 92 -5.17 -2.88 -10.03
N LEU A 93 -3.88 -2.65 -9.78
CA LEU A 93 -2.86 -2.73 -10.83
C LEU A 93 -2.50 -4.15 -11.20
N TYR A 94 -2.73 -5.12 -10.32
CA TYR A 94 -2.41 -6.51 -10.54
C TYR A 94 -3.61 -7.38 -10.18
N GLU A 95 -3.83 -8.43 -10.98
CA GLU A 95 -4.86 -9.42 -10.73
C GLU A 95 -4.35 -10.83 -11.02
N ARG A 96 -5.07 -11.83 -10.51
CA ARG A 96 -4.70 -13.23 -10.72
C ARG A 96 -5.31 -13.74 -12.04
N ARG A 97 -4.44 -14.00 -13.03
CA ARG A 97 -4.78 -14.63 -14.32
C ARG A 97 -3.97 -15.91 -14.50
N ASP A 98 -4.65 -17.01 -14.82
CA ASP A 98 -4.04 -18.33 -15.03
C ASP A 98 -3.13 -18.77 -13.86
N GLY A 99 -3.58 -18.49 -12.64
CA GLY A 99 -2.86 -18.85 -11.43
C GLY A 99 -1.67 -17.96 -11.07
N ARG A 100 -1.30 -16.99 -11.92
CA ARG A 100 -0.21 -16.02 -11.71
C ARG A 100 -0.74 -14.60 -11.52
N TRP A 101 -0.01 -13.79 -10.76
CA TRP A 101 -0.30 -12.36 -10.66
C TRP A 101 0.27 -11.65 -11.89
N GLN A 102 -0.56 -10.82 -12.54
CA GLN A 102 -0.20 -10.11 -13.76
C GLN A 102 -0.68 -8.67 -13.68
N ARG A 103 0.11 -7.74 -14.23
CA ARG A 103 -0.26 -6.34 -14.36
C ARG A 103 -1.51 -6.22 -15.23
N THR A 104 -2.53 -5.55 -14.73
CA THR A 104 -3.79 -5.25 -15.43
C THR A 104 -3.60 -4.11 -16.43
N GLU A 105 -4.63 -3.85 -17.23
CA GLU A 105 -4.69 -2.65 -18.09
C GLU A 105 -5.10 -1.39 -17.32
N ALA A 106 -5.32 -1.48 -15.99
CA ALA A 106 -5.69 -0.34 -15.18
C ALA A 106 -4.59 0.74 -15.26
N PRO A 107 -4.95 1.98 -15.62
CA PRO A 107 -3.99 3.06 -15.67
C PRO A 107 -3.53 3.39 -14.25
N LEU A 108 -2.27 3.76 -14.11
CA LEU A 108 -1.79 4.44 -12.92
C LEU A 108 -1.84 5.95 -13.20
N ALA A 109 -2.32 6.74 -12.26
CA ALA A 109 -2.41 8.18 -12.43
C ALA A 109 -1.04 8.76 -12.84
N PRO A 110 -0.93 9.55 -13.93
CA PRO A 110 0.36 10.03 -14.41
C PRO A 110 1.13 10.88 -13.38
N GLY A 111 0.40 11.52 -12.46
CA GLY A 111 0.95 12.30 -11.35
C GLY A 111 1.05 11.54 -10.03
N PHE A 112 0.84 10.22 -10.02
CA PHE A 112 0.92 9.41 -8.79
C PHE A 112 2.31 9.56 -8.16
N GLY A 113 2.33 10.12 -6.95
CA GLY A 113 3.56 10.51 -6.29
C GLY A 113 3.64 10.00 -4.84
N PRO A 114 4.52 10.60 -4.04
CA PRO A 114 4.77 10.14 -2.67
C PRO A 114 3.54 10.30 -1.75
N GLU A 115 2.74 11.35 -1.95
CA GLU A 115 1.51 11.52 -1.15
C GLU A 115 0.45 10.48 -1.51
N ASP A 116 0.26 10.18 -2.80
CA ASP A 116 -0.66 9.13 -3.25
C ASP A 116 -0.25 7.77 -2.69
N ALA A 117 1.04 7.43 -2.75
CA ALA A 117 1.59 6.19 -2.19
C ALA A 117 1.36 6.07 -0.67
N TYR A 118 1.55 7.16 0.07
CA TYR A 118 1.28 7.21 1.50
C TYR A 118 -0.20 6.99 1.82
N TRP A 119 -1.09 7.68 1.10
CA TRP A 119 -2.53 7.53 1.31
C TRP A 119 -3.05 6.18 0.86
N LEU A 120 -2.48 5.58 -0.19
CA LEU A 120 -2.74 4.20 -0.57
C LEU A 120 -2.40 3.24 0.58
N ALA A 121 -1.23 3.41 1.21
CA ALA A 121 -0.83 2.58 2.35
C ALA A 121 -1.78 2.72 3.55
N LEU A 122 -2.19 3.96 3.89
CA LEU A 122 -3.21 4.22 4.91
C LEU A 122 -4.56 3.57 4.57
N GLY A 123 -4.98 3.66 3.30
CA GLY A 123 -6.23 3.07 2.82
C GLY A 123 -6.25 1.55 2.93
N HIS A 124 -5.12 0.91 2.64
CA HIS A 124 -4.96 -0.53 2.84
C HIS A 124 -4.99 -0.93 4.31
N LEU A 125 -4.32 -0.17 5.19
CA LEU A 125 -4.43 -0.36 6.62
C LEU A 125 -5.89 -0.25 7.09
N ALA A 126 -6.61 0.77 6.60
CA ALA A 126 -8.02 0.96 6.92
C ALA A 126 -8.88 -0.23 6.47
N THR A 127 -8.59 -0.77 5.28
CA THR A 127 -9.26 -1.97 4.74
C THR A 127 -9.01 -3.20 5.61
N ALA A 128 -7.77 -3.42 6.04
CA ALA A 128 -7.42 -4.52 6.94
C ALA A 128 -8.17 -4.40 8.28
N ARG A 129 -8.22 -3.20 8.86
CA ARG A 129 -8.95 -2.94 10.11
C ARG A 129 -10.46 -3.18 9.99
N LEU A 130 -11.08 -2.76 8.88
CA LEU A 130 -12.49 -3.04 8.62
C LEU A 130 -12.75 -4.54 8.48
N THR A 131 -11.83 -5.26 7.83
CA THR A 131 -11.91 -6.72 7.65
C THR A 131 -11.81 -7.44 9.00
N GLU A 132 -10.83 -7.07 9.84
CA GLU A 132 -10.68 -7.59 11.22
C GLU A 132 -11.93 -7.32 12.08
N ALA A 133 -12.54 -6.15 11.92
CA ALA A 133 -13.75 -5.76 12.64
C ALA A 133 -15.04 -6.40 12.06
N GLY A 134 -14.95 -7.20 11.00
CA GLY A 134 -16.11 -7.82 10.35
C GLY A 134 -17.01 -6.86 9.56
N GLN A 135 -16.56 -5.63 9.30
CA GLN A 135 -17.32 -4.57 8.62
C GLN A 135 -17.21 -4.68 7.09
N GLN A 136 -17.57 -5.85 6.55
CA GLN A 136 -17.41 -6.20 5.13
C GLN A 136 -18.19 -5.27 4.18
N ASP A 137 -19.31 -4.72 4.63
CA ASP A 137 -20.13 -3.75 3.91
C ASP A 137 -19.38 -2.42 3.65
N ARG A 138 -18.39 -2.10 4.48
CA ARG A 138 -17.54 -0.90 4.34
C ARG A 138 -16.25 -1.14 3.54
N VAL A 139 -15.85 -2.40 3.37
CA VAL A 139 -14.64 -2.79 2.62
C VAL A 139 -14.79 -2.47 1.12
N ALA A 140 -15.89 -2.87 0.50
CA ALA A 140 -16.09 -2.67 -0.94
C ALA A 140 -16.14 -1.17 -1.34
N PRO A 141 -16.86 -0.28 -0.62
CA PRO A 141 -16.78 1.15 -0.88
C PRO A 141 -15.38 1.73 -0.76
N LEU A 142 -14.62 1.34 0.27
CA LEU A 142 -13.24 1.80 0.45
C LEU A 142 -12.33 1.29 -0.67
N ALA A 143 -12.46 0.03 -1.09
CA ALA A 143 -11.71 -0.51 -2.23
C ALA A 143 -11.96 0.29 -3.52
N GLY A 144 -13.20 0.77 -3.72
CA GLY A 144 -13.54 1.70 -4.81
C GLY A 144 -12.80 3.03 -4.70
N VAL A 145 -12.72 3.62 -3.50
CA VAL A 145 -11.94 4.83 -3.22
C VAL A 145 -10.46 4.62 -3.53
N LEU A 146 -9.88 3.47 -3.14
CA LEU A 146 -8.47 3.19 -3.43
C LEU A 146 -8.21 2.99 -4.92
N ALA A 147 -9.12 2.32 -5.63
CA ALA A 147 -9.02 2.18 -7.08
C ALA A 147 -9.08 3.54 -7.80
N ASP A 148 -9.97 4.43 -7.38
CA ASP A 148 -10.06 5.79 -7.91
C ASP A 148 -8.83 6.64 -7.56
N LEU A 149 -8.28 6.51 -6.36
CA LEU A 149 -6.99 7.12 -5.99
C LEU A 149 -5.86 6.64 -6.90
N VAL A 150 -5.75 5.32 -7.13
CA VAL A 150 -4.69 4.75 -7.98
C VAL A 150 -4.83 5.22 -9.44
N THR A 151 -6.05 5.20 -9.99
CA THR A 151 -6.27 5.50 -11.41
C THR A 151 -6.40 6.99 -11.72
N GLY A 152 -6.94 7.77 -10.77
CA GLY A 152 -7.28 9.19 -10.93
C GLY A 152 -6.46 10.16 -10.07
N GLY A 153 -5.62 9.66 -9.16
CA GLY A 153 -4.79 10.44 -8.25
C GLY A 153 -5.51 10.84 -6.96
N LEU A 154 -4.73 11.28 -5.97
CA LEU A 154 -5.23 11.72 -4.67
C LEU A 154 -6.12 12.97 -4.78
N ARG A 155 -7.27 12.92 -4.09
CA ARG A 155 -8.23 14.03 -3.96
C ARG A 155 -8.74 14.12 -2.53
N PRO A 156 -9.22 15.29 -2.06
CA PRO A 156 -9.64 15.49 -0.67
C PRO A 156 -10.71 14.49 -0.18
N GLU A 157 -11.61 14.05 -1.06
CA GLU A 157 -12.62 13.05 -0.74
C GLU A 157 -12.02 11.66 -0.43
N HIS A 158 -10.88 11.32 -1.03
CA HIS A 158 -10.17 10.08 -0.73
C HIS A 158 -9.60 10.12 0.67
N GLU A 159 -8.95 11.23 1.04
CA GLU A 159 -8.40 11.44 2.38
C GLU A 159 -9.49 11.33 3.45
N ALA A 160 -10.62 12.01 3.23
CA ALA A 160 -11.76 11.98 4.15
C ALA A 160 -12.31 10.56 4.32
N ALA A 161 -12.48 9.81 3.23
CA ALA A 161 -12.98 8.44 3.27
C ALA A 161 -12.01 7.48 4.00
N ILE A 162 -10.70 7.59 3.72
CA ILE A 162 -9.67 6.77 4.36
C ILE A 162 -9.60 7.06 5.87
N LEU A 163 -9.62 8.34 6.27
CA LEU A 163 -9.63 8.72 7.68
C LEU A 163 -10.90 8.26 8.41
N ALA A 164 -12.06 8.35 7.75
CA ALA A 164 -13.33 7.86 8.30
C ALA A 164 -13.33 6.33 8.49
N ALA A 165 -12.60 5.59 7.65
CA ALA A 165 -12.42 4.14 7.79
C ALA A 165 -11.41 3.77 8.91
N LEU A 166 -10.39 4.60 9.15
CA LEU A 166 -9.43 4.42 10.25
C LEU A 166 -9.96 4.82 11.62
N SER A 167 -11.00 5.65 11.64
CA SER A 167 -11.63 6.07 12.88
C SER A 167 -12.41 4.89 13.48
N PRO A 168 -12.28 4.62 14.78
CA PRO A 168 -13.12 3.61 15.43
C PRO A 168 -14.57 4.06 15.27
N GLY A 169 -15.29 3.40 14.36
CA GLY A 169 -16.74 3.54 14.31
C GLY A 169 -17.29 2.93 15.59
N ASP A 170 -18.14 3.67 16.30
CA ASP A 170 -19.03 3.03 17.27
C ASP A 170 -19.71 1.85 16.57
N PRO A 171 -19.78 0.66 17.20
CA PRO A 171 -20.59 -0.42 16.65
C PRO A 171 -21.99 0.13 16.42
N ALA A 172 -22.54 -0.13 15.23
CA ALA A 172 -23.91 0.25 14.90
C ALA A 172 -24.85 -0.23 16.03
N PRO A 173 -25.86 0.57 16.41
CA PRO A 173 -26.77 0.26 17.51
C PRO A 173 -27.54 -1.05 17.31
#